data_AF-A0A7K0FMI5-F1
#
_entry.id   AF-A0A7K0FMI5-F1
#
_cell.length_a   1.000
_cell.length_b   1.000
_cell.length_c   1.000
_cell.angle_alpha   90.00
_cell.angle_beta   90.00
_cell.angle_gamma   90.00
#
_symmetry.space_group_name_H-M   'P 1'
#
loop_
_entity.id
_entity.type
_entity.pdbx_description
1 polymer ?
#
loop_
_entity_poly.entity_id
_entity_poly.type
_entity_poly.pdbx_seq_one_letter_code
_entity_poly.pdbx_strand_id
1 'polypeptide(L)'
;MFCLSLLFLASLKLKQTKVVAKLHIMKNKKIILTTIAVCIIIIAYNLFTLFKSYNKISDKYNSVQSKYDFAISSHSLLENIKDAESAKRGYLLTGNKAYLENYYKASFRINFEKERFKKILAYKELEKNEQDQINQLLNLVDLKSEQLRKVIDLKNNDKSEEAIALLKSYNAISLFDSLENSIKKINSQKKYQEIKDKQIINDTRETTKFKLAIGHIIILLLLVIIGILISEDKTKSLSDF
;
A
#
# COMPACT_ATOMS: atom_id res chain seq x y z
N MET A 1 -80.12 21.91 35.93
CA MET A 1 -78.70 21.90 36.37
C MET A 1 -77.86 20.77 35.77
N PHE A 2 -78.37 19.55 35.59
CA PHE A 2 -77.59 18.40 35.06
C PHE A 2 -77.08 18.53 33.61
N CYS A 3 -77.79 19.25 32.72
CA CYS A 3 -77.39 19.35 31.31
C CYS A 3 -76.19 20.30 31.08
N LEU A 4 -76.11 21.40 31.86
CA LEU A 4 -74.99 22.34 31.80
C LEU A 4 -73.68 21.73 32.32
N SER A 5 -73.75 20.87 33.35
CA SER A 5 -72.57 20.19 33.87
C SER A 5 -72.02 19.13 32.90
N LEU A 6 -72.89 18.42 32.18
CA LEU A 6 -72.49 17.47 31.15
C LEU A 6 -71.81 18.15 29.96
N LEU A 7 -72.36 19.28 29.47
CA LEU A 7 -71.75 20.06 28.39
C LEU A 7 -70.41 20.65 28.82
N PHE A 8 -70.30 21.11 30.06
CA PHE A 8 -69.04 21.62 30.61
C PHE A 8 -67.97 20.52 30.72
N LEU A 9 -68.33 19.34 31.23
CA LEU A 9 -67.44 18.17 31.29
C LEU A 9 -66.98 17.70 29.90
N ALA A 10 -67.88 17.68 28.91
CA ALA A 10 -67.53 17.35 27.53
C ALA A 10 -66.53 18.36 26.92
N SER A 11 -66.73 19.66 27.17
CA SER A 11 -65.82 20.72 26.71
C SER A 11 -64.42 20.64 27.34
N LEU A 12 -64.35 20.29 28.63
CA LEU A 12 -63.08 20.04 29.34
C LEU A 12 -62.36 18.82 28.77
N LYS A 13 -63.08 17.73 28.50
CA LYS A 13 -62.53 16.51 27.92
C LYS A 13 -61.96 16.75 26.52
N LEU A 14 -62.67 17.50 25.67
CA LEU A 14 -62.22 17.92 24.33
C LEU A 14 -60.99 18.85 24.37
N LYS A 15 -60.93 19.77 25.35
CA LYS A 15 -59.77 20.65 25.53
C LYS A 15 -58.55 19.86 26.02
N GLN A 16 -58.77 18.88 26.90
CA GLN A 16 -57.74 17.99 27.42
C GLN A 16 -57.19 17.05 26.34
N THR A 17 -58.04 16.48 25.48
CA THR A 17 -57.60 15.64 24.34
C THR A 17 -56.76 16.42 23.33
N LYS A 18 -57.18 17.65 22.96
CA LYS A 18 -56.41 18.51 22.04
C LYS A 18 -55.03 18.91 22.60
N VAL A 19 -54.93 19.16 23.91
CA VAL A 19 -53.65 19.47 24.57
C VAL A 19 -52.72 18.26 24.57
N VAL A 20 -53.24 17.06 24.87
CA VAL A 20 -52.47 15.80 24.85
C VAL A 20 -51.99 15.46 23.42
N ALA A 21 -52.84 15.64 22.41
CA ALA A 21 -52.47 15.44 21.01
C ALA A 21 -51.36 16.40 20.56
N LYS A 22 -51.46 17.69 20.88
CA LYS A 22 -50.44 18.70 20.57
C LYS A 22 -49.10 18.42 21.26
N LEU A 23 -49.11 17.98 22.52
CA LEU A 23 -47.92 17.54 23.25
C LEU A 23 -47.27 16.31 22.59
N HIS A 24 -48.07 15.35 22.11
CA HIS A 24 -47.59 14.16 21.42
C HIS A 24 -46.94 14.50 20.07
N ILE A 25 -47.56 15.36 19.25
CA ILE A 25 -47.02 15.85 17.98
C ILE A 25 -45.68 16.59 18.20
N MET A 26 -45.61 17.47 19.22
CA MET A 26 -44.37 18.18 19.55
C MET A 26 -43.26 17.24 20.03
N LYS A 27 -43.60 16.18 20.77
CA LYS A 27 -42.66 15.14 21.21
C LYS A 27 -42.12 14.34 20.01
N ASN A 28 -42.99 13.92 19.09
CA ASN A 28 -42.60 13.16 17.89
C ASN A 28 -41.69 13.98 16.96
N LYS A 29 -41.97 15.28 16.77
CA LYS A 29 -41.08 16.18 16.01
C LYS A 29 -39.67 16.28 16.59
N LYS A 30 -39.55 16.40 17.93
CA LYS A 30 -38.23 16.40 18.59
C LYS A 30 -37.51 15.07 18.41
N ILE A 31 -38.21 13.94 18.55
CA ILE A 31 -37.65 12.60 18.34
C ILE A 31 -37.13 12.46 16.91
N ILE A 32 -37.92 12.83 15.89
CA ILE A 32 -37.53 12.77 14.49
C ILE A 32 -36.25 13.58 14.24
N LEU A 33 -36.18 14.83 14.74
CA LEU A 33 -35.00 15.68 14.58
C LEU A 33 -33.75 15.06 15.23
N THR A 34 -33.89 14.50 16.44
CA THR A 34 -32.78 13.81 17.12
C THR A 34 -32.33 12.56 16.36
N THR A 35 -33.25 11.78 15.80
CA THR A 35 -32.91 10.59 15.01
C THR A 35 -32.19 10.96 13.72
N ILE A 36 -32.62 12.02 13.04
CA ILE A 36 -31.92 12.55 11.85
C ILE A 36 -30.50 12.98 12.21
N ALA A 37 -30.32 13.70 13.34
CA ALA A 37 -29.00 14.10 13.80
C ALA A 37 -28.10 12.89 14.08
N VAL A 38 -28.63 11.83 14.70
CA VAL A 38 -27.90 10.55 14.91
C VAL A 38 -27.51 9.91 13.58
N CYS A 39 -28.42 9.86 12.59
CA CYS A 39 -28.09 9.35 11.26
C CYS A 39 -26.93 10.12 10.62
N ILE A 40 -26.93 11.45 10.70
CA ILE A 40 -25.85 12.29 10.17
C ILE A 40 -24.52 11.96 10.83
N ILE A 41 -24.49 11.78 12.16
CA ILE A 41 -23.28 11.40 12.91
C ILE A 41 -22.76 10.03 12.45
N ILE A 42 -23.64 9.04 12.28
CA ILE A 42 -23.26 7.71 11.81
C ILE A 42 -22.70 7.77 10.37
N ILE A 43 -23.32 8.56 9.49
CA ILE A 43 -22.83 8.78 8.13
C ILE A 43 -21.43 9.42 8.15
N ALA A 44 -21.24 10.47 8.96
CA ALA A 44 -19.94 11.13 9.12
C ALA A 44 -18.85 10.16 9.63
N TYR A 45 -19.20 9.30 10.60
CA TYR A 45 -18.30 8.26 11.10
C TYR A 45 -17.95 7.23 10.01
N ASN A 46 -18.93 6.75 9.25
CA ASN A 46 -18.69 5.83 8.14
C ASN A 46 -17.75 6.45 7.10
N LEU A 47 -17.99 7.70 6.69
CA LEU A 47 -17.13 8.44 5.77
C LEU A 47 -15.71 8.57 6.31
N PHE A 48 -15.54 8.91 7.59
CA PHE A 48 -14.24 8.98 8.23
C PHE A 48 -13.48 7.64 8.19
N THR A 49 -14.16 6.52 8.51
CA THR A 49 -13.54 5.20 8.45
C THR A 49 -13.17 4.79 7.03
N LEU A 50 -13.99 5.14 6.04
CA LEU A 50 -13.74 4.90 4.63
C LEU A 50 -12.50 5.68 4.16
N PHE A 51 -12.41 6.97 4.50
CA PHE A 51 -11.26 7.82 4.15
C PHE A 51 -9.96 7.29 4.75
N LYS A 52 -9.99 6.90 6.03
CA LYS A 52 -8.83 6.30 6.72
C LYS A 52 -8.40 4.98 6.06
N SER A 53 -9.36 4.15 5.67
CA SER A 53 -9.12 2.89 4.97
C SER A 53 -8.50 3.13 3.59
N TYR A 54 -9.05 4.08 2.83
CA TYR A 54 -8.55 4.47 1.52
C TYR A 54 -7.10 4.95 1.59
N ASN A 55 -6.77 5.87 2.51
CA ASN A 55 -5.41 6.38 2.67
C ASN A 55 -4.44 5.26 3.03
N LYS A 56 -4.79 4.40 4.00
CA LYS A 56 -3.94 3.27 4.41
C LYS A 56 -3.67 2.29 3.26
N ILE A 57 -4.66 2.05 2.40
CA ILE A 57 -4.50 1.19 1.22
C ILE A 57 -3.66 1.90 0.15
N SER A 58 -3.94 3.17 -0.14
CA SER A 58 -3.23 3.98 -1.13
C SER A 58 -1.73 4.11 -0.80
N ASP A 59 -1.39 4.39 0.46
CA ASP A 59 0.01 4.48 0.92
C ASP A 59 0.79 3.19 0.65
N LYS A 60 0.12 2.03 0.82
CA LYS A 60 0.74 0.73 0.52
C LYS A 60 0.94 0.50 -0.98
N TYR A 61 0.03 0.99 -1.83
CA TYR A 61 0.20 0.94 -3.28
C TYR A 61 1.30 1.86 -3.81
N ASN A 62 1.51 3.03 -3.21
CA ASN A 62 2.57 3.96 -3.62
C ASN A 62 3.98 3.38 -3.45
N SER A 63 4.16 2.40 -2.55
CA SER A 63 5.42 1.69 -2.34
C SER A 63 5.76 0.66 -3.45
N VAL A 64 4.78 0.30 -4.30
CA VAL A 64 4.86 -0.82 -5.24
C VAL A 64 5.84 -0.57 -6.38
N GLN A 65 5.85 0.65 -6.94
CA GLN A 65 6.78 1.02 -8.02
C GLN A 65 8.25 0.83 -7.59
N SER A 66 8.58 1.17 -6.34
CA SER A 66 9.94 0.99 -5.79
C SER A 66 10.40 -0.46 -5.82
N LYS A 67 9.47 -1.36 -5.48
CA LYS A 67 9.77 -2.78 -5.35
C LYS A 67 10.04 -3.38 -6.72
N TYR A 68 9.23 -3.01 -7.72
CA TYR A 68 9.43 -3.44 -9.10
C TYR A 68 10.69 -2.86 -9.74
N ASP A 69 10.92 -1.55 -9.60
CA ASP A 69 12.12 -0.91 -10.14
C ASP A 69 13.40 -1.55 -9.59
N PHE A 70 13.43 -1.83 -8.28
CA PHE A 70 14.55 -2.52 -7.66
C PHE A 70 14.71 -3.96 -8.17
N ALA A 71 13.65 -4.75 -8.22
CA ALA A 71 13.72 -6.16 -8.61
C ALA A 71 14.19 -6.32 -10.06
N ILE A 72 13.66 -5.50 -10.97
CA ILE A 72 14.05 -5.47 -12.38
C ILE A 72 15.52 -5.04 -12.48
N SER A 73 15.90 -3.91 -11.87
CA SER A 73 17.28 -3.41 -11.94
C SER A 73 18.29 -4.40 -11.35
N SER A 74 17.91 -5.10 -10.27
CA SER A 74 18.78 -6.12 -9.63
C SER A 74 18.97 -7.35 -10.51
N HIS A 75 17.90 -7.79 -11.19
CA HIS A 75 17.97 -8.90 -12.12
C HIS A 75 18.85 -8.54 -13.32
N SER A 76 18.58 -7.40 -13.97
CA SER A 76 19.38 -6.91 -15.10
C SER A 76 20.84 -6.70 -14.72
N LEU A 77 21.12 -6.17 -13.52
CA LEU A 77 22.49 -6.02 -13.02
C LEU A 77 23.22 -7.38 -12.94
N LEU A 78 22.59 -8.42 -12.37
CA LEU A 78 23.19 -9.74 -12.25
C LEU A 78 23.43 -10.40 -13.62
N GLU A 79 22.48 -10.27 -14.54
CA GLU A 79 22.63 -10.74 -15.93
C GLU A 79 23.80 -10.04 -16.64
N ASN A 80 23.89 -8.73 -16.54
CA ASN A 80 24.99 -7.97 -17.14
C ASN A 80 26.36 -8.35 -16.55
N ILE A 81 26.43 -8.67 -15.26
CA ILE A 81 27.66 -9.18 -14.63
C ILE A 81 28.01 -10.57 -15.18
N LYS A 82 27.02 -11.46 -15.37
CA LYS A 82 27.23 -12.79 -15.98
C LYS A 82 27.69 -12.69 -17.43
N ASP A 83 27.13 -11.76 -18.21
CA ASP A 83 27.57 -11.47 -19.56
C ASP A 83 29.03 -11.00 -19.58
N ALA A 84 29.39 -10.05 -18.70
CA ALA A 84 30.75 -9.55 -18.59
C ALA A 84 31.73 -10.65 -18.19
N GLU A 85 31.36 -11.53 -17.26
CA GLU A 85 32.15 -12.70 -16.88
C GLU A 85 32.36 -13.67 -18.04
N SER A 86 31.29 -13.99 -18.76
CA SER A 86 31.30 -14.95 -19.88
C SER A 86 32.13 -14.41 -21.05
N ALA A 87 31.94 -13.14 -21.39
CA ALA A 87 32.72 -12.42 -22.39
C ALA A 87 34.21 -12.40 -22.02
N LYS A 88 34.55 -12.03 -20.78
CA LYS A 88 35.93 -12.10 -20.28
C LYS A 88 36.51 -13.51 -20.43
N ARG A 89 35.80 -14.56 -20.03
CA ARG A 89 36.29 -15.96 -20.16
C ARG A 89 36.57 -16.31 -21.62
N GLY A 90 35.67 -15.97 -22.54
CA GLY A 90 35.88 -16.16 -23.97
C GLY A 90 37.12 -15.43 -24.49
N TYR A 91 37.34 -14.19 -24.06
CA TYR A 91 38.53 -13.42 -24.42
C TYR A 91 39.82 -14.05 -23.87
N LEU A 92 39.84 -14.47 -22.60
CA LEU A 92 41.01 -15.10 -21.98
C LEU A 92 41.38 -16.42 -22.66
N LEU A 93 40.38 -17.22 -23.05
CA LEU A 93 40.56 -18.53 -23.67
C LEU A 93 41.02 -18.43 -25.13
N THR A 94 40.50 -17.45 -25.89
CA THR A 94 40.66 -17.42 -27.35
C THR A 94 41.54 -16.27 -27.85
N GLY A 95 41.72 -15.21 -27.05
CA GLY A 95 42.32 -13.95 -27.50
C GLY A 95 41.46 -13.16 -28.49
N ASN A 96 40.26 -13.64 -28.85
CA ASN A 96 39.43 -12.99 -29.86
C ASN A 96 38.79 -11.70 -29.31
N LYS A 97 39.11 -10.57 -29.95
CA LYS A 97 38.64 -9.22 -29.58
C LYS A 97 37.11 -9.06 -29.61
N ALA A 98 36.38 -9.89 -30.35
CA ALA A 98 34.91 -9.88 -30.34
C ALA A 98 34.33 -10.16 -28.94
N TYR A 99 34.98 -11.03 -28.16
CA TYR A 99 34.61 -11.23 -26.76
C TYR A 99 34.90 -10.00 -25.89
N LEU A 100 35.99 -9.29 -26.17
CA LEU A 100 36.32 -8.06 -25.45
C LEU A 100 35.30 -6.94 -25.74
N GLU A 101 34.82 -6.82 -26.97
CA GLU A 101 33.73 -5.90 -27.32
C GLU A 101 32.45 -6.21 -26.53
N ASN A 102 32.08 -7.50 -26.41
CA ASN A 102 30.94 -7.92 -25.61
C ASN A 102 31.11 -7.61 -24.11
N TYR A 103 32.34 -7.72 -23.59
CA TYR A 103 32.64 -7.29 -22.22
C TYR A 103 32.39 -5.79 -22.04
N TYR A 104 32.85 -4.94 -22.96
CA TYR A 104 32.62 -3.49 -22.85
C TYR A 104 31.14 -3.13 -22.93
N LYS A 105 30.37 -3.78 -23.82
CA LYS A 105 28.91 -3.63 -23.88
C LYS A 105 28.25 -4.00 -22.55
N ALA A 106 28.65 -5.11 -21.95
CA ALA A 106 28.14 -5.53 -20.64
C ALA A 106 28.54 -4.54 -19.53
N SER A 107 29.79 -4.07 -19.51
CA SER A 107 30.29 -3.08 -18.55
C SER A 107 29.52 -1.75 -18.63
N PHE A 108 29.19 -1.30 -19.84
CA PHE A 108 28.33 -0.13 -20.03
C PHE A 108 26.93 -0.33 -19.41
N ARG A 109 26.31 -1.49 -19.64
CA ARG A 109 25.00 -1.83 -19.05
C ARG A 109 25.06 -1.93 -17.52
N ILE A 110 26.13 -2.48 -16.94
CA ILE A 110 26.34 -2.51 -15.48
C ILE A 110 26.35 -1.09 -14.92
N ASN A 111 27.09 -0.17 -15.54
CA ASN A 111 27.15 1.22 -15.08
C ASN A 111 25.79 1.92 -15.20
N PHE A 112 25.03 1.65 -16.26
CA PHE A 112 23.68 2.17 -16.41
C PHE A 112 22.74 1.70 -15.28
N GLU A 113 22.79 0.41 -14.90
CA GLU A 113 21.99 -0.10 -13.78
C GLU A 113 22.45 0.48 -12.43
N LYS A 114 23.77 0.69 -12.23
CA LYS A 114 24.27 1.40 -11.04
C LYS A 114 23.69 2.81 -10.91
N GLU A 115 23.60 3.56 -12.00
CA GLU A 115 23.00 4.89 -12.00
C GLU A 115 21.50 4.85 -11.69
N ARG A 116 20.78 3.80 -12.12
CA ARG A 116 19.39 3.57 -11.69
C ARG A 116 19.28 3.35 -10.17
N PHE A 117 20.17 2.54 -9.58
CA PHE A 117 20.19 2.36 -8.12
C PHE A 117 20.51 3.65 -7.37
N LYS A 118 21.44 4.48 -7.86
CA LYS A 118 21.71 5.80 -7.28
C LYS A 118 20.47 6.72 -7.32
N LYS A 119 19.70 6.69 -8.42
CA LYS A 119 18.42 7.41 -8.50
C LYS A 119 17.39 6.87 -7.51
N ILE A 120 17.30 5.56 -7.34
CA ILE A 120 16.42 4.92 -6.34
C ILE A 120 16.79 5.40 -4.92
N LEU A 121 18.08 5.48 -4.60
CA LEU A 121 18.57 5.99 -3.32
C LEU A 121 18.25 7.48 -3.10
N ALA A 122 18.30 8.29 -4.15
CA ALA A 122 18.09 9.74 -4.06
C ALA A 122 16.60 10.14 -3.95
N TYR A 123 15.68 9.36 -4.54
CA TYR A 123 14.29 9.78 -4.72
C TYR A 123 13.33 9.34 -3.61
N LYS A 124 13.76 8.52 -2.64
CA LYS A 124 12.83 7.89 -1.70
C LYS A 124 13.26 7.99 -0.26
N GLU A 125 12.26 8.15 0.60
CA GLU A 125 12.31 7.82 2.02
C GLU A 125 12.44 6.29 2.18
N LEU A 126 13.53 5.72 1.65
CA LEU A 126 13.88 4.34 1.92
C LEU A 126 14.25 4.24 3.40
N GLU A 127 13.80 3.18 4.05
CA GLU A 127 14.26 2.88 5.41
C GLU A 127 15.80 2.76 5.42
N LYS A 128 16.42 3.17 6.53
CA LYS A 128 17.89 3.17 6.66
C LYS A 128 18.52 1.81 6.29
N ASN A 129 17.89 0.71 6.72
CA ASN A 129 18.32 -0.65 6.39
C ASN A 129 18.26 -0.94 4.88
N GLU A 130 17.25 -0.45 4.15
CA GLU A 130 17.16 -0.65 2.70
C GLU A 130 18.26 0.15 1.96
N GLN A 131 18.54 1.38 2.40
CA GLN A 131 19.65 2.17 1.87
C GLN A 131 21.00 1.48 2.07
N ASP A 132 21.25 0.98 3.27
CA ASP A 132 22.52 0.32 3.61
C ASP A 132 22.72 -0.97 2.79
N GLN A 133 21.66 -1.73 2.54
CA GLN A 133 21.70 -2.92 1.69
C GLN A 133 21.99 -2.58 0.21
N ILE A 134 21.37 -1.53 -0.33
CA ILE A 134 21.65 -1.08 -1.71
C ILE A 134 23.10 -0.59 -1.81
N ASN A 135 23.59 0.16 -0.84
CA ASN A 135 24.98 0.62 -0.81
C ASN A 135 25.96 -0.55 -0.74
N GLN A 136 25.67 -1.57 0.07
CA GLN A 136 26.47 -2.81 0.10
C GLN A 136 26.48 -3.52 -1.25
N LEU A 137 25.32 -3.63 -1.91
CA LEU A 137 25.22 -4.21 -3.25
C LEU A 137 26.08 -3.42 -4.25
N LEU A 138 25.98 -2.09 -4.27
CA LEU A 138 26.75 -1.25 -5.19
C LEU A 138 28.26 -1.38 -4.96
N ASN A 139 28.71 -1.44 -3.72
CA ASN A 139 30.11 -1.67 -3.39
C ASN A 139 30.60 -3.04 -3.92
N LEU A 140 29.80 -4.11 -3.76
CA LEU A 140 30.13 -5.42 -4.32
C LEU A 140 30.23 -5.40 -5.85
N VAL A 141 29.35 -4.64 -6.52
CA VAL A 141 29.39 -4.46 -7.99
C VAL A 141 30.67 -3.75 -8.41
N ASP A 142 31.10 -2.73 -7.67
CA ASP A 142 32.32 -1.99 -7.95
C ASP A 142 33.55 -2.87 -7.81
N LEU A 143 33.67 -3.60 -6.68
CA LEU A 143 34.74 -4.57 -6.47
C LEU A 143 34.78 -5.63 -7.58
N LYS A 144 33.61 -6.12 -8.00
CA LYS A 144 33.53 -7.10 -9.07
C LYS A 144 33.93 -6.51 -10.43
N SER A 145 33.47 -5.30 -10.74
CA SER A 145 33.78 -4.61 -12.00
C SER A 145 35.27 -4.30 -12.10
N GLU A 146 35.88 -3.85 -11.01
CA GLU A 146 37.33 -3.64 -10.91
C GLU A 146 38.11 -4.93 -11.11
N GLN A 147 37.67 -6.03 -10.48
CA GLN A 147 38.28 -7.34 -10.67
C GLN A 147 38.27 -7.74 -12.15
N LEU A 148 37.12 -7.65 -12.82
CA LEU A 148 36.98 -8.03 -14.23
C LEU A 148 37.91 -7.19 -15.12
N ARG A 149 37.98 -5.88 -14.88
CA ARG A 149 38.87 -4.97 -15.58
C ARG A 149 40.34 -5.37 -15.39
N LYS A 150 40.77 -5.60 -14.14
CA LYS A 150 42.15 -5.96 -13.81
C LYS A 150 42.59 -7.26 -14.49
N VAL A 151 41.71 -8.27 -14.58
CA VAL A 151 42.01 -9.52 -15.29
C VAL A 151 42.21 -9.29 -16.79
N ILE A 152 41.40 -8.42 -17.40
CA ILE A 152 41.54 -8.05 -18.82
C ILE A 152 42.82 -7.26 -19.05
N ASP A 153 43.13 -6.29 -18.18
CA ASP A 153 44.35 -5.48 -18.28
C ASP A 153 45.61 -6.35 -18.17
N LEU A 154 45.63 -7.32 -17.24
CA LEU A 154 46.73 -8.29 -17.14
C LEU A 154 46.86 -9.13 -18.42
N LYS A 155 45.74 -9.59 -18.99
CA LYS A 155 45.76 -10.32 -20.27
C LYS A 155 46.31 -9.47 -21.41
N ASN A 156 45.94 -8.19 -21.48
CA ASN A 156 46.37 -7.26 -22.53
C ASN A 156 47.86 -6.90 -22.44
N ASN A 157 48.45 -6.98 -21.24
CA ASN A 157 49.87 -6.71 -21.00
C ASN A 157 50.73 -8.00 -21.00
N ASP A 158 50.25 -9.07 -21.66
CA ASP A 158 50.90 -10.39 -21.74
C ASP A 158 51.15 -11.08 -20.39
N LYS A 159 50.54 -10.60 -19.31
CA LYS A 159 50.63 -11.15 -17.94
C LYS A 159 49.56 -12.21 -17.69
N SER A 160 49.50 -13.20 -18.56
CA SER A 160 48.46 -14.24 -18.51
C SER A 160 48.50 -15.08 -17.22
N GLU A 161 49.68 -15.34 -16.67
CA GLU A 161 49.84 -16.06 -15.40
C GLU A 161 49.29 -15.27 -14.20
N GLU A 162 49.57 -13.97 -14.12
CA GLU A 162 49.01 -13.08 -13.10
C GLU A 162 47.48 -13.00 -13.21
N ALA A 163 46.95 -12.94 -14.45
CA ALA A 163 45.50 -12.94 -14.70
C ALA A 163 44.83 -14.23 -14.18
N ILE A 164 45.46 -15.39 -14.41
CA ILE A 164 44.98 -16.69 -13.91
C ILE A 164 45.08 -16.77 -12.39
N ALA A 165 46.17 -16.31 -11.79
CA ALA A 165 46.34 -16.27 -10.34
C ALA A 165 45.23 -15.42 -9.67
N LEU A 166 44.92 -14.26 -10.24
CA LEU A 166 43.83 -13.40 -9.76
C LEU A 166 42.46 -14.10 -9.86
N LEU A 167 42.21 -14.87 -10.90
CA LEU A 167 40.97 -15.65 -11.05
C LEU A 167 40.88 -16.83 -10.06
N LYS A 168 42.00 -17.47 -9.76
CA LYS A 168 42.08 -18.55 -8.77
C LYS A 168 42.00 -18.06 -7.32
N SER A 169 42.12 -16.75 -7.08
CA SER A 169 42.00 -16.20 -5.73
C SER A 169 40.60 -16.46 -5.16
N TYR A 170 40.53 -16.83 -3.89
CA TYR A 170 39.27 -17.09 -3.18
C TYR A 170 38.31 -15.88 -3.21
N ASN A 171 38.86 -14.66 -3.28
CA ASN A 171 38.10 -13.42 -3.43
C ASN A 171 37.27 -13.39 -4.74
N ALA A 172 37.70 -14.08 -5.80
CA ALA A 172 37.02 -14.05 -7.09
C ALA A 172 35.66 -14.74 -7.10
N ILE A 173 35.60 -15.92 -6.49
CA ILE A 173 34.41 -16.74 -6.38
C ILE A 173 33.48 -16.12 -5.34
N SER A 174 34.03 -15.79 -4.17
CA SER A 174 33.26 -15.21 -3.07
C SER A 174 32.60 -13.87 -3.42
N LEU A 175 33.18 -13.04 -4.30
CA LEU A 175 32.54 -11.79 -4.74
C LEU A 175 31.25 -12.02 -5.53
N PHE A 176 31.24 -12.98 -6.45
CA PHE A 176 30.03 -13.28 -7.23
C PHE A 176 28.94 -13.90 -6.35
N ASP A 177 29.32 -14.84 -5.48
CA ASP A 177 28.39 -15.44 -4.53
C ASP A 177 27.82 -14.39 -3.56
N SER A 178 28.66 -13.43 -3.11
CA SER A 178 28.21 -12.31 -2.26
C SER A 178 27.22 -11.40 -2.98
N LEU A 179 27.44 -11.12 -4.26
CA LEU A 179 26.50 -10.37 -5.10
C LEU A 179 25.16 -11.09 -5.22
N GLU A 180 25.19 -12.37 -5.59
CA GLU A 180 23.99 -13.19 -5.76
C GLU A 180 23.20 -13.30 -4.44
N ASN A 181 23.90 -13.53 -3.33
CA ASN A 181 23.30 -13.59 -2.01
C ASN A 181 22.72 -12.24 -1.56
N SER A 182 23.41 -11.13 -1.85
CA SER A 182 22.90 -9.79 -1.55
C SER A 182 21.59 -9.51 -2.29
N ILE A 183 21.55 -9.78 -3.60
CA ILE A 183 20.35 -9.62 -4.43
C ILE A 183 19.22 -10.54 -3.94
N LYS A 184 19.50 -11.82 -3.68
CA LYS A 184 18.52 -12.78 -3.14
C LYS A 184 17.95 -12.34 -1.80
N LYS A 185 18.80 -11.83 -0.90
CA LYS A 185 18.39 -11.35 0.42
C LYS A 185 17.44 -10.16 0.30
N ILE A 186 17.80 -9.14 -0.48
CA ILE A 186 16.97 -7.95 -0.64
C ILE A 186 15.64 -8.30 -1.34
N ASN A 187 15.68 -9.11 -2.41
CA ASN A 187 14.46 -9.54 -3.09
C ASN A 187 13.53 -10.38 -2.20
N SER A 188 14.09 -11.28 -1.39
CA SER A 188 13.31 -12.08 -0.42
C SER A 188 12.65 -11.18 0.63
N GLN A 189 13.36 -10.17 1.13
CA GLN A 189 12.82 -9.20 2.09
C GLN A 189 11.70 -8.36 1.47
N LYS A 190 11.89 -7.83 0.26
CA LYS A 190 10.84 -7.09 -0.46
C LYS A 190 9.62 -7.97 -0.75
N LYS A 191 9.84 -9.26 -1.07
CA LYS A 191 8.74 -10.21 -1.29
C LYS A 191 7.96 -10.49 -0.02
N TYR A 192 8.65 -10.67 1.10
CA TYR A 192 8.02 -10.84 2.40
C TYR A 192 7.21 -9.60 2.83
N GLN A 193 7.75 -8.40 2.60
CA GLN A 193 7.02 -7.14 2.82
C GLN A 193 5.79 -7.04 1.92
N GLU A 194 5.86 -7.44 0.64
CA GLU A 194 4.72 -7.49 -0.27
C GLU A 194 3.60 -8.40 0.26
N ILE A 195 3.94 -9.58 0.77
CA ILE A 195 2.96 -10.51 1.34
C ILE A 195 2.30 -9.91 2.58
N LYS A 196 3.08 -9.29 3.47
CA LYS A 196 2.56 -8.58 4.64
C LYS A 196 1.64 -7.42 4.27
N ASP A 197 2.04 -6.60 3.30
CA ASP A 197 1.24 -5.47 2.84
C ASP A 197 -0.09 -5.95 2.25
N LYS A 198 -0.08 -7.05 1.48
CA LYS A 198 -1.30 -7.69 0.97
C LYS A 198 -2.23 -8.19 2.09
N GLN A 199 -1.68 -8.81 3.13
CA GLN A 199 -2.46 -9.22 4.30
C GLN A 199 -3.09 -8.00 5.00
N ILE A 200 -2.28 -6.96 5.28
CA ILE A 200 -2.78 -5.72 5.90
C ILE A 200 -3.87 -5.06 5.08
N ILE A 201 -3.74 -5.03 3.75
CA ILE A 201 -4.76 -4.48 2.84
C ILE A 201 -6.04 -5.31 2.93
N ASN A 202 -5.94 -6.64 2.88
CA ASN A 202 -7.10 -7.53 2.97
C ASN A 202 -7.82 -7.39 4.33
N ASP A 203 -7.08 -7.41 5.43
CA ASP A 203 -7.64 -7.24 6.78
C ASP A 203 -8.30 -5.87 6.95
N THR A 204 -7.65 -4.81 6.44
CA THR A 204 -8.21 -3.45 6.43
C THR A 204 -9.49 -3.40 5.61
N ARG A 205 -9.52 -4.08 4.45
CA ARG A 205 -10.71 -4.14 3.59
C ARG A 205 -11.87 -4.86 4.27
N GLU A 206 -11.64 -6.03 4.86
CA GLU A 206 -12.70 -6.82 5.50
C GLU A 206 -13.24 -6.14 6.76
N THR A 207 -12.35 -5.60 7.61
CA THR A 207 -12.79 -4.83 8.79
C THR A 207 -13.56 -3.56 8.41
N THR A 208 -13.18 -2.88 7.32
CA THR A 208 -13.91 -1.70 6.81
C THR A 208 -15.28 -2.10 6.28
N LYS A 209 -15.37 -3.16 5.47
CA LYS A 209 -16.65 -3.67 4.95
C LYS A 209 -17.60 -4.02 6.10
N PHE A 210 -17.14 -4.74 7.11
CA PHE A 210 -17.95 -5.14 8.25
C PHE A 210 -18.48 -3.92 9.03
N LYS A 211 -17.61 -2.94 9.31
CA LYS A 211 -17.99 -1.68 10.00
C LYS A 211 -19.04 -0.90 9.19
N LEU A 212 -18.82 -0.76 7.88
CA LEU A 212 -19.76 -0.07 7.00
C LEU A 212 -21.10 -0.82 6.94
N ALA A 213 -21.09 -2.16 6.84
CA ALA A 213 -22.33 -2.95 6.79
C ALA A 213 -23.19 -2.75 8.04
N ILE A 214 -22.58 -2.80 9.24
CA ILE A 214 -23.29 -2.51 10.49
C ILE A 214 -23.86 -1.09 10.49
N GLY A 215 -23.06 -0.10 10.09
CA GLY A 215 -23.52 1.29 10.01
C GLY A 215 -24.72 1.48 9.08
N HIS A 216 -24.72 0.83 7.91
CA HIS A 216 -25.84 0.87 6.96
C HIS A 216 -27.10 0.20 7.51
N ILE A 217 -26.97 -0.95 8.19
CA ILE A 217 -28.10 -1.63 8.82
C ILE A 217 -28.73 -0.73 9.90
N ILE A 218 -27.91 -0.08 10.75
CA ILE A 218 -28.41 0.84 11.78
C ILE A 218 -29.16 2.02 11.14
N ILE A 219 -28.60 2.63 10.10
CA ILE A 219 -29.26 3.74 9.38
C ILE A 219 -30.60 3.29 8.80
N LEU A 220 -30.66 2.12 8.15
CA LEU A 220 -31.92 1.57 7.61
C LEU A 220 -32.98 1.37 8.70
N LEU A 221 -32.60 0.83 9.86
CA LEU A 221 -33.51 0.68 11.00
C LEU A 221 -34.03 2.03 11.51
N LEU A 222 -33.16 3.04 11.63
CA LEU A 222 -33.56 4.39 12.05
C LEU A 222 -34.50 5.06 11.03
N LEU A 223 -34.28 4.85 9.73
CA LEU A 223 -35.17 5.35 8.68
C LEU A 223 -36.56 4.69 8.74
N VAL A 224 -36.64 3.39 9.01
CA VAL A 224 -37.93 2.69 9.23
C VAL A 224 -38.65 3.28 10.45
N ILE A 225 -37.96 3.51 11.56
CA ILE A 225 -38.53 4.12 12.77
C ILE A 225 -39.06 5.52 12.47
N ILE A 226 -38.30 6.35 11.74
CA ILE A 226 -38.77 7.68 11.30
C ILE A 226 -40.03 7.55 10.45
N GLY A 227 -40.07 6.61 9.50
CA GLY A 227 -41.22 6.36 8.65
C GLY A 227 -42.50 6.02 9.44
N ILE A 228 -42.38 5.13 10.44
CA ILE A 228 -43.47 4.76 11.34
C ILE A 228 -43.95 5.98 12.13
N LEU A 229 -43.04 6.74 12.76
CA LEU A 229 -43.39 7.92 13.55
C LEU A 229 -44.10 9.01 12.73
N ILE A 230 -43.66 9.23 11.49
CA ILE A 230 -44.33 10.18 10.57
C ILE A 230 -45.72 9.68 10.18
N SER A 231 -45.88 8.36 9.96
CA SER A 231 -47.19 7.78 9.63
C SER A 231 -48.20 7.92 10.78
N GLU A 232 -47.77 7.73 12.03
CA GLU A 232 -48.61 7.93 13.23
C GLU A 232 -49.00 9.40 13.45
N ASP A 233 -48.11 10.33 13.13
CA ASP A 233 -48.39 11.77 13.25
C ASP A 233 -49.46 12.22 12.25
N LYS A 234 -49.39 11.70 11.01
CA LYS A 234 -50.40 11.97 9.97
C LYS A 234 -51.78 11.40 10.32
N THR A 235 -51.86 10.17 10.83
CA THR A 235 -53.15 9.55 11.16
C THR A 235 -53.85 10.26 12.31
N LYS A 236 -53.12 10.68 13.35
CA LYS A 236 -53.69 11.46 14.48
C LYS A 236 -54.13 12.86 14.09
N SER A 237 -53.37 13.54 13.23
CA SER A 237 -53.78 14.87 12.73
C SER A 237 -55.09 14.83 11.94
N LEU A 238 -55.43 13.72 11.28
CA LEU A 238 -56.68 13.54 10.53
C LEU A 238 -57.87 13.16 11.43
N SER A 239 -57.63 12.50 12.58
CA SER A 239 -58.69 12.13 13.52
C SER A 239 -59.13 13.25 14.47
N ASP A 240 -58.33 14.33 14.57
CA ASP A 240 -58.60 15.49 15.44
C ASP A 240 -59.44 16.61 14.73
N PHE A 241 -59.73 16.43 13.43
CA PHE A 241 -60.66 17.26 12.64
C PHE A 241 -62.06 16.64 12.62
#